data_AF-A0AAV6TRI9-F1
#
_entry.id   AF-A0AAV6TRI9-F1
#
_cell.length_a   1.000
_cell.length_b   1.000
_cell.length_c   1.000
_cell.angle_alpha   90.00
_cell.angle_beta   90.00
_cell.angle_gamma   90.00
#
_symmetry.space_group_name_H-M   'P 1'
#
loop_
_entity.id
_entity.type
_entity.pdbx_description
1 polymer ?
#
loop_
_entity_poly.entity_id
_entity_poly.type
_entity_poly.pdbx_seq_one_letter_code
_entity_poly.pdbx_strand_id
1 'polypeptide(L)'
;NNVSETAVDRKGIPNTCFTFESLWGQPDAQPRSIPVTGNMLVHLMLHPEEYVFYRVSVKAYVLVHDPRALDNPIREGIVLVPGKSYNIYVSQTVTKRLPAPYRTNCTDYLKLWRENGGRGPLTGK
;
A
#
# COMPACT_ATOMS: atom_id res chain seq x y z
N ASN A 1 16.66 -20.64 20.31
CA ASN A 1 15.32 -20.54 19.69
C ASN A 1 15.46 -19.84 18.34
N ASN A 2 15.78 -20.59 17.28
CA ASN A 2 15.82 -20.03 15.93
C ASN A 2 14.42 -20.13 15.35
N VAL A 3 13.69 -19.01 15.35
CA VAL A 3 12.50 -18.87 14.51
C VAL A 3 13.04 -18.55 13.12
N SER A 4 13.00 -19.49 12.19
CA SER A 4 13.14 -19.14 10.77
C SER A 4 11.83 -18.47 10.37
N GLU A 5 11.77 -17.15 10.46
CA GLU A 5 10.66 -16.40 9.89
C GLU A 5 10.76 -16.49 8.36
N THR A 6 9.89 -17.29 7.75
CA THR A 6 9.77 -17.36 6.30
C THR A 6 9.07 -16.10 5.80
N ALA A 7 9.50 -15.53 4.67
CA ALA A 7 8.87 -14.34 4.07
C ALA A 7 7.44 -14.60 3.54
N VAL A 8 7.00 -15.85 3.55
CA VAL A 8 5.68 -16.30 3.10
C VAL A 8 5.04 -17.27 4.08
N ASP A 9 3.71 -17.32 4.09
CA ASP A 9 2.93 -18.29 4.86
C ASP A 9 2.83 -19.66 4.15
N ARG A 10 2.11 -20.62 4.76
CA ARG A 10 1.90 -21.98 4.21
C ARG A 10 1.13 -21.99 2.87
N LYS A 11 0.46 -20.91 2.51
CA LYS A 11 -0.28 -20.73 1.25
C LYS A 11 0.55 -19.97 0.22
N GLY A 12 1.76 -19.53 0.55
CA GLY A 12 2.61 -18.68 -0.30
C GLY A 12 2.24 -17.22 -0.30
N ILE A 13 1.44 -16.78 0.66
CA ILE A 13 1.08 -15.38 0.79
C ILE A 13 2.23 -14.67 1.52
N PRO A 14 2.82 -13.61 0.94
CA PRO A 14 3.84 -12.83 1.62
C PRO A 14 3.33 -12.26 2.93
N ASN A 15 4.14 -12.36 3.99
CA ASN A 15 3.83 -11.80 5.31
C ASN A 15 4.60 -10.49 5.60
N THR A 16 5.50 -10.10 4.69
CA THR A 16 6.28 -8.86 4.79
C THR A 16 5.82 -7.88 3.71
N CYS A 17 5.72 -6.60 4.06
CA CYS A 17 5.35 -5.52 3.15
C CYS A 17 6.31 -4.36 3.29
N PHE A 18 6.55 -3.68 2.16
CA PHE A 18 7.35 -2.47 2.08
C PHE A 18 6.52 -1.37 1.42
N THR A 19 6.63 -0.15 1.91
CA THR A 19 5.93 1.02 1.38
C THR A 19 6.94 2.11 1.06
N PHE A 20 6.73 2.81 -0.05
CA PHE A 20 7.53 3.97 -0.46
C PHE A 20 6.72 5.25 -0.23
N GLU A 21 7.39 6.34 0.14
CA GLU A 21 6.76 7.66 0.33
C GLU A 21 5.58 7.66 1.34
N SER A 22 5.57 6.72 2.29
CA SER A 22 4.52 6.64 3.32
C SER A 22 4.68 7.77 4.34
N LEU A 23 3.56 8.37 4.70
CA LEU A 23 3.43 9.38 5.76
C LEU A 23 2.88 8.77 7.06
N TRP A 24 2.83 7.44 7.15
CA TRP A 24 2.37 6.76 8.36
C TRP A 24 3.18 7.21 9.58
N GLY A 25 2.48 7.63 10.63
CA GLY A 25 3.07 8.17 11.86
C GLY A 25 3.68 9.57 11.72
N GLN A 26 3.42 10.29 10.63
CA GLN A 26 3.95 11.63 10.37
C GLN A 26 2.82 12.67 10.22
N PRO A 27 2.14 13.07 11.31
CA PRO A 27 0.90 13.87 11.26
C PRO A 27 1.05 15.22 10.54
N ASP A 28 2.24 15.83 10.62
CA ASP A 28 2.51 17.16 10.07
C ASP A 28 3.13 17.12 8.67
N ALA A 29 3.51 15.93 8.19
CA ALA A 29 4.13 15.77 6.89
C ALA A 29 3.11 15.88 5.74
N GLN A 30 3.58 16.36 4.60
CA GLN A 30 2.77 16.52 3.39
C GLN A 30 3.22 15.57 2.29
N PRO A 31 2.30 15.07 1.44
CA PRO A 31 2.66 14.28 0.28
C PRO A 31 3.61 15.04 -0.64
N ARG A 32 4.66 14.36 -1.09
CA ARG A 32 5.57 14.89 -2.09
C ARG A 32 4.84 15.01 -3.43
N SER A 33 4.98 16.16 -4.09
CA SER A 33 4.51 16.32 -5.47
C SER A 33 5.50 15.68 -6.44
N ILE A 34 5.02 14.71 -7.24
CA ILE A 34 5.81 14.04 -8.26
C ILE A 34 5.35 14.57 -9.64
N PRO A 35 6.28 14.97 -10.54
CA PRO A 35 5.90 15.42 -11.87
C PRO A 35 5.25 14.30 -12.68
N VAL A 36 4.44 14.65 -13.68
CA VAL A 36 3.76 13.67 -14.55
C VAL A 36 4.75 12.79 -15.33
N THR A 37 5.95 13.31 -15.60
CA THR A 37 7.06 12.56 -16.22
C THR A 37 7.86 11.72 -15.22
N GLY A 38 7.52 11.77 -13.94
CA GLY A 38 8.17 10.99 -12.90
C GLY A 38 7.98 9.50 -13.12
N ASN A 39 9.06 8.75 -12.95
CA ASN A 39 9.05 7.30 -13.04
C ASN A 39 9.61 6.67 -11.77
N MET A 40 9.14 5.47 -11.47
CA MET A 40 9.66 4.63 -10.40
C MET A 40 9.98 3.26 -10.98
N LEU A 41 11.22 2.83 -10.80
CA LEU A 41 11.66 1.50 -11.18
C LEU A 41 11.83 0.66 -9.92
N VAL A 42 11.11 -0.45 -9.84
CA VAL A 42 11.19 -1.38 -8.71
C VAL A 42 11.62 -2.74 -9.24
N HIS A 43 12.77 -3.22 -8.77
CA HIS A 43 13.24 -4.58 -9.01
C HIS A 43 12.89 -5.45 -7.80
N LEU A 44 12.02 -6.43 -8.00
CA LEU A 44 11.57 -7.34 -6.95
C LEU A 44 12.31 -8.68 -7.05
N MET A 45 12.92 -9.10 -5.96
CA MET A 45 13.51 -10.44 -5.80
C MET A 45 12.59 -11.24 -4.88
N LEU A 46 11.91 -12.25 -5.43
CA LEU A 46 10.87 -13.01 -4.70
C LEU A 46 11.37 -14.29 -4.05
N HIS A 47 12.69 -14.56 -4.10
CA HIS A 47 13.37 -15.65 -3.39
C HIS A 47 12.55 -16.96 -3.32
N PRO A 48 12.29 -17.64 -4.47
CA PRO A 48 11.50 -18.88 -4.50
C PRO A 48 12.00 -19.96 -3.53
N GLU A 49 13.30 -19.94 -3.19
CA GLU A 49 13.94 -20.81 -2.20
C GLU A 49 13.39 -20.66 -0.77
N GLU A 50 12.73 -19.55 -0.44
CA GLU A 50 12.11 -19.32 0.88
C GLU A 50 10.70 -19.93 1.02
N TYR A 51 10.16 -20.47 -0.07
CA TYR A 51 8.83 -21.07 -0.07
C TYR A 51 8.89 -22.51 0.45
N VAL A 52 8.09 -22.79 1.48
CA VAL A 52 8.04 -24.11 2.15
C VAL A 52 7.55 -25.23 1.21
N PHE A 53 6.69 -24.92 0.24
CA PHE A 53 6.04 -25.90 -0.62
C PHE A 53 6.24 -25.58 -2.10
N TYR A 54 6.84 -26.52 -2.85
CA TYR A 54 7.09 -26.38 -4.30
C TYR A 54 5.82 -26.21 -5.16
N ARG A 55 4.64 -26.61 -4.65
CA ARG A 55 3.36 -26.48 -5.36
C ARG A 55 2.77 -25.07 -5.27
N VAL A 56 3.31 -24.24 -4.40
CA VAL A 56 2.82 -22.90 -4.14
C VAL A 56 3.39 -21.96 -5.18
N SER A 57 2.51 -21.13 -5.77
CA SER A 57 2.93 -20.15 -6.77
C SER A 57 3.61 -18.95 -6.11
N VAL A 58 4.82 -18.65 -6.56
CA VAL A 58 5.55 -17.43 -6.19
C VAL A 58 4.88 -16.22 -6.81
N LYS A 59 4.48 -15.25 -5.98
CA LYS A 59 3.74 -14.06 -6.40
C LYS A 59 4.17 -12.85 -5.58
N ALA A 60 4.10 -11.68 -6.19
CA ALA A 60 4.17 -10.40 -5.47
C ALA A 60 2.83 -9.68 -5.58
N TYR A 61 2.57 -8.80 -4.61
CA TYR A 61 1.37 -7.99 -4.56
C TYR A 61 1.80 -6.54 -4.44
N VAL A 62 1.36 -5.70 -5.38
CA VAL A 62 1.69 -4.26 -5.40
C VAL A 62 0.41 -3.46 -5.37
N LEU A 63 0.36 -2.44 -4.53
CA LEU A 63 -0.77 -1.53 -4.41
C LEU A 63 -0.27 -0.09 -4.43
N VAL A 64 -0.95 0.75 -5.23
CA VAL A 64 -0.77 2.20 -5.22
C VAL A 64 -1.92 2.78 -4.39
N HIS A 65 -1.59 3.50 -3.33
CA HIS A 65 -2.56 4.04 -2.38
C HIS A 65 -2.21 5.48 -1.95
N ASP A 66 -3.12 6.14 -1.21
CA ASP A 66 -2.83 7.44 -0.60
C ASP A 66 -1.67 7.28 0.40
N PRO A 67 -0.63 8.14 0.38
CA PRO A 67 0.57 7.97 1.20
C PRO A 67 0.30 8.01 2.72
N ARG A 68 -0.85 8.53 3.14
CA ARG A 68 -1.24 8.59 4.56
C ARG A 68 -1.98 7.31 5.01
N ALA A 69 -2.44 6.48 4.08
CA ALA A 69 -3.13 5.20 4.35
C ALA A 69 -2.15 4.02 4.30
N LEU A 70 -2.50 2.93 4.99
CA LEU A 70 -1.90 1.61 4.79
C LEU A 70 -3.01 0.65 4.39
N ASP A 71 -3.01 0.26 3.13
CA ASP A 71 -4.01 -0.64 2.57
C ASP A 71 -3.42 -2.04 2.35
N ASN A 72 -4.28 -3.05 2.20
CA ASN A 72 -3.84 -4.45 2.08
C ASN A 72 -3.64 -4.86 0.62
N PRO A 73 -2.38 -5.03 0.14
CA PRO A 73 -2.11 -5.36 -1.25
C PRO A 73 -2.57 -6.78 -1.65
N ILE A 74 -2.77 -7.69 -0.70
CA ILE A 74 -3.29 -9.04 -0.98
C ILE A 74 -4.77 -8.98 -1.35
N ARG A 75 -5.53 -8.02 -0.77
CA ARG A 75 -6.97 -7.86 -1.03
C ARG A 75 -7.26 -6.96 -2.22
N GLU A 76 -6.52 -5.86 -2.36
CA GLU A 76 -6.84 -4.78 -3.31
C GLU A 76 -5.74 -4.52 -4.35
N GLY A 77 -4.58 -5.18 -4.20
CA GLY A 77 -3.43 -4.96 -5.05
C GLY A 77 -3.45 -5.74 -6.37
N ILE A 78 -2.48 -5.40 -7.20
CA ILE A 78 -2.16 -6.05 -8.46
C ILE A 78 -1.24 -7.23 -8.16
N VAL A 79 -1.59 -8.41 -8.69
CA VAL A 79 -0.77 -9.62 -8.56
C VAL A 79 0.28 -9.65 -9.67
N LEU A 80 1.55 -9.74 -9.28
CA LEU A 80 2.68 -9.88 -10.18
C LEU A 80 3.23 -11.31 -10.13
N VAL A 81 3.59 -11.83 -11.30
CA VAL A 81 4.19 -13.16 -11.48
C VAL A 81 5.67 -12.97 -11.85
N PRO A 82 6.60 -13.77 -11.30
CA PRO A 82 8.02 -13.66 -11.60
C PRO A 82 8.34 -13.88 -13.09
N GLY A 83 9.48 -13.33 -13.53
CA GLY A 83 9.96 -13.46 -14.91
C GLY A 83 9.26 -12.53 -15.91
N LYS A 84 8.47 -11.56 -15.44
CA LYS A 84 7.75 -10.59 -16.27
C LYS A 84 8.10 -9.15 -15.87
N SER A 85 8.03 -8.26 -16.85
CA SER A 85 8.09 -6.81 -16.65
C SER A 85 6.69 -6.22 -16.73
N TYR A 86 6.36 -5.33 -15.81
CA TYR A 86 5.05 -4.69 -15.72
C TYR A 86 5.20 -3.18 -15.77
N ASN A 87 4.46 -2.53 -16.68
CA ASN A 87 4.36 -1.08 -16.72
C ASN A 87 3.03 -0.67 -16.08
N ILE A 88 3.10 0.04 -14.95
CA ILE A 88 1.93 0.51 -14.20
C ILE A 88 1.82 2.02 -14.43
N TYR A 89 0.70 2.45 -15.02
CA TYR A 89 0.39 3.86 -15.24
C TYR A 89 -0.66 4.32 -14.23
N VAL A 90 -0.41 5.47 -13.60
CA VAL A 90 -1.26 5.99 -12.51
C VAL A 90 -1.89 7.32 -12.93
N SER A 91 -3.19 7.46 -12.68
CA SER A 91 -3.92 8.72 -12.82
C SER A 91 -4.72 8.97 -11.54
N GLN A 92 -4.61 10.17 -10.98
CA GLN A 92 -5.27 10.53 -9.73
C GLN A 92 -6.59 11.26 -10.00
N THR A 93 -7.66 10.80 -9.37
CA THR A 93 -8.94 11.50 -9.33
C THR A 93 -9.28 11.85 -7.88
N VAL A 94 -9.62 13.12 -7.61
CA VAL A 94 -9.93 13.61 -6.26
C VAL A 94 -11.38 14.09 -6.19
N THR A 95 -12.16 13.54 -5.28
CA THR A 95 -13.52 14.02 -4.98
C THR A 95 -13.50 14.92 -3.75
N LYS A 96 -13.86 16.19 -3.91
CA LYS A 96 -14.01 17.14 -2.80
C LYS A 96 -15.51 17.36 -2.53
N ARG A 97 -15.93 17.10 -1.29
CA ARG A 97 -17.31 17.35 -0.83
C ARG A 97 -17.39 18.71 -0.14
N LEU A 98 -18.58 19.32 -0.17
CA LEU A 98 -18.79 20.63 0.44
C LEU A 98 -18.78 20.55 1.99
N PRO A 99 -18.29 21.60 2.68
CA PRO A 99 -18.35 21.68 4.15
C PRO A 99 -19.80 21.86 4.63
N ALA A 100 -20.03 21.92 5.95
CA ALA A 100 -21.31 22.37 6.49
C ALA A 100 -21.72 23.73 5.87
N PRO A 101 -23.02 24.00 5.61
CA PRO A 101 -24.22 23.30 6.09
C PRO A 101 -24.75 22.20 5.17
N TYR A 102 -24.03 21.84 4.10
CA TYR A 102 -24.47 20.79 3.19
C TYR A 102 -24.51 19.44 3.91
N ARG A 103 -25.61 18.70 3.77
CA ARG A 103 -25.74 17.35 4.34
C ARG A 103 -24.87 16.37 3.57
N THR A 104 -23.59 16.32 3.91
CA THR A 104 -22.63 15.41 3.27
C THR A 104 -22.43 14.12 4.06
N ASN A 105 -22.86 14.07 5.33
CA ASN A 105 -22.63 12.97 6.28
C ASN A 105 -21.18 12.45 6.23
N CYS A 106 -20.23 13.38 6.10
CA CYS A 106 -18.81 13.07 5.97
C CYS A 106 -18.10 13.24 7.30
N THR A 107 -17.19 12.31 7.59
CA THR A 107 -16.22 12.45 8.66
C THR A 107 -14.96 13.08 8.09
N ASP A 108 -14.39 14.05 8.80
CA ASP A 108 -13.08 14.61 8.45
C ASP A 108 -11.97 13.64 8.91
N TYR A 109 -11.72 12.62 8.11
CA TYR A 109 -10.71 11.61 8.38
C TYR A 109 -9.29 12.18 8.42
N LEU A 110 -9.01 13.27 7.69
CA LEU A 110 -7.69 13.90 7.71
C LEU A 110 -7.44 14.59 9.05
N LYS A 111 -8.46 15.25 9.60
CA LYS A 111 -8.39 15.79 10.96
C LYS A 111 -8.16 14.67 11.99
N LEU A 112 -8.97 13.61 11.96
CA LEU A 112 -8.84 12.49 12.89
C LEU A 112 -7.47 11.80 12.80
N TRP A 113 -6.96 11.59 11.59
CA TRP A 113 -5.65 10.98 11.37
C TRP A 113 -4.52 11.82 11.97
N ARG A 114 -4.57 13.15 11.84
CA ARG A 114 -3.61 14.05 12.49
C ARG A 114 -3.70 14.01 14.00
N GLU A 115 -4.92 14.08 14.54
CA GLU A 115 -5.18 14.02 15.99
C GLU A 115 -4.72 12.69 16.60
N ASN A 116 -4.71 11.62 15.81
CA ASN A 116 -4.20 10.29 16.18
C ASN A 116 -2.71 10.08 15.85
N GLY A 117 -1.93 11.17 15.72
CA GLY A 117 -0.49 11.10 15.51
C GLY A 117 -0.08 10.49 14.17
N GLY A 118 -0.87 10.69 13.13
CA GLY A 118 -0.60 10.17 11.78
C GLY A 118 -0.98 8.70 11.62
N ARG A 119 -1.96 8.21 12.38
CA ARG A 119 -2.40 6.80 12.39
C ARG A 119 -3.91 6.67 12.27
N GLY A 120 -4.35 5.48 11.88
CA GLY A 120 -5.77 5.14 11.79
C GLY A 120 -6.33 5.27 10.39
N PRO A 121 -7.60 4.89 10.19
CA PRO A 121 -8.16 4.78 8.86
C PRO A 121 -8.50 6.17 8.30
N LEU A 122 -8.16 6.37 7.02
CA LEU A 122 -8.49 7.59 6.28
C LEU A 122 -9.82 7.53 5.55
N THR A 123 -10.54 6.43 5.73
CA THR A 123 -11.85 6.18 5.15
C THR A 123 -12.67 5.35 6.13
N GLY A 124 -13.99 5.32 5.96
CA GLY A 124 -14.89 4.48 6.75
C GLY A 124 -15.14 3.11 6.15
N LYS A 125 -14.19 2.58 5.35
CA LYS A 125 -14.30 1.23 4.77
C LYS A 125 -13.84 0.16 5.74
#